data_AF-A0A1H9J2N7-F1
#
_entry.id   AF-A0A1H9J2N7-F1
#
_cell.length_a   1.000
_cell.length_b   1.000
_cell.length_c   1.000
_cell.angle_alpha   90.00
_cell.angle_beta   90.00
_cell.angle_gamma   90.00
#
_symmetry.space_group_name_H-M   'P 1'
#
loop_
_entity.id
_entity.type
_entity.pdbx_description
1 polymer ?
#
loop_
_entity_poly.entity_id
_entity_poly.type
_entity_poly.pdbx_seq_one_letter_code
_entity_poly.pdbx_strand_id
1 'polypeptide(L)'
;MMFDKIFQDIVDIIHHDYAGCRDKKGWDQPEKFLDRVRERELSIHEFTNLVEEYLADLKDPHMFFRIISDEKPQDIGFKVRRYEDALYITEVTKEERLQVGARIVALNLERDVDLERALEMLSDNRRGVPEYIG
;
A
#
# COMPACT_ATOMS: atom_id res chain seq x y z
N MET A 1 -1.00 21.21 9.48
CA MET A 1 -0.60 21.51 10.88
C MET A 1 -0.80 20.35 11.88
N MET A 2 -1.74 19.42 11.66
CA MET A 2 -1.83 18.17 12.46
C MET A 2 -1.01 17.03 11.85
N PHE A 3 -1.20 16.75 10.56
CA PHE A 3 -0.50 15.68 9.85
C PHE A 3 1.02 15.86 9.76
N ASP A 4 1.50 17.10 9.75
CA ASP A 4 2.92 17.43 9.81
C ASP A 4 3.58 16.86 11.08
N LYS A 5 2.95 17.06 12.24
CA LYS A 5 3.43 16.53 13.52
C LYS A 5 3.37 15.01 13.56
N ILE A 6 2.25 14.43 13.13
CA ILE A 6 2.09 12.98 13.07
C ILE A 6 3.15 12.37 12.15
N PHE A 7 3.43 12.97 11.01
CA PHE A 7 4.47 12.50 10.10
C PHE A 7 5.85 12.60 10.73
N GLN A 8 6.16 13.72 11.39
CA GLN A 8 7.43 13.88 12.09
C GLN A 8 7.62 12.84 13.20
N ASP A 9 6.57 12.55 13.98
CA ASP A 9 6.60 11.50 15.00
C ASP A 9 6.87 10.11 14.38
N ILE A 10 6.27 9.83 13.21
CA ILE A 10 6.53 8.60 12.45
C ILE A 10 8.00 8.52 12.03
N VAL A 11 8.56 9.61 11.48
CA VAL A 11 9.98 9.67 11.09
C VAL A 11 10.88 9.41 12.31
N ASP A 12 10.58 10.03 13.44
CA ASP A 12 11.34 9.86 14.67
C ASP A 12 11.31 8.39 15.15
N ILE A 13 10.15 7.74 15.12
CA ILE A 13 10.01 6.30 15.44
C ILE A 13 10.85 5.44 14.49
N ILE A 14 10.80 5.71 13.18
CA ILE A 14 11.56 4.93 12.18
C ILE A 14 13.06 5.11 12.36
N HIS A 15 13.53 6.31 12.71
CA HIS A 15 14.96 6.60 12.85
C HIS A 15 15.56 6.12 14.18
N HIS A 16 14.74 5.97 15.23
CA HIS A 16 15.24 5.70 16.57
C HIS A 16 14.75 4.39 17.19
N ASP A 17 13.49 4.02 16.97
CA ASP A 17 12.82 2.94 17.71
C ASP A 17 12.55 1.69 16.85
N TYR A 18 12.54 1.82 15.53
CA TYR A 18 12.43 0.68 14.63
C TYR A 18 13.68 -0.20 14.69
N ALA A 19 13.51 -1.50 14.95
CA ALA A 19 14.60 -2.46 15.08
C ALA A 19 15.57 -2.49 13.86
N GLY A 20 15.08 -2.18 12.65
CA GLY A 20 15.89 -2.11 11.43
C GLY A 20 16.48 -0.73 11.14
N CYS A 21 16.32 0.28 12.02
CA CYS A 21 16.75 1.67 11.76
C CYS A 21 18.23 1.78 11.40
N ARG A 22 19.08 0.94 12.00
CA ARG A 22 20.53 0.92 11.73
C ARG A 22 20.85 0.37 10.35
N ASP A 23 20.16 -0.69 9.93
CA ASP A 23 20.40 -1.36 8.65
C ASP A 23 19.78 -0.60 7.48
N LYS A 24 18.71 0.15 7.76
CA LYS A 24 17.94 0.94 6.79
C LYS A 24 18.31 2.42 6.77
N LYS A 25 19.38 2.82 7.47
CA LYS A 25 19.81 4.22 7.52
C LYS A 25 20.06 4.79 6.12
N GLY A 26 19.35 5.87 5.77
CA GLY A 26 19.46 6.54 4.48
C GLY A 26 18.73 5.87 3.32
N TRP A 27 17.85 4.90 3.61
CA TRP A 27 16.97 4.30 2.60
C TRP A 27 15.75 5.17 2.32
N ASP A 28 15.33 5.96 3.30
CA ASP A 28 14.18 6.84 3.26
C ASP A 28 14.57 8.31 2.93
N GLN A 29 13.57 9.11 2.54
CA GLN A 29 13.73 10.53 2.20
C GLN A 29 12.57 11.34 2.81
N PRO A 30 12.53 11.51 4.15
CA PRO A 30 11.38 12.08 4.84
C PRO A 30 11.03 13.49 4.39
N GLU A 31 12.02 14.29 3.96
CA GLU A 31 11.82 15.67 3.51
C GLU A 31 10.85 15.76 2.32
N LYS A 32 10.97 14.85 1.35
CA LYS A 32 10.10 14.79 0.17
C LYS A 32 8.62 14.60 0.55
N PHE A 33 8.35 13.80 1.58
CA PHE A 33 7.00 13.50 2.03
C PHE A 33 6.47 14.59 2.95
N LEU A 34 7.33 15.17 3.78
CA LEU A 34 7.00 16.28 4.66
C LEU A 34 6.59 17.53 3.86
N ASP A 35 7.27 17.81 2.75
CA ASP A 35 6.88 18.90 1.84
C ASP A 35 5.47 18.66 1.27
N ARG A 36 5.15 17.45 0.80
CA ARG A 36 3.80 17.08 0.33
C ARG A 36 2.73 17.22 1.40
N VAL A 37 3.04 16.94 2.67
CA VAL A 37 2.13 17.14 3.81
C VAL A 37 1.87 18.64 4.09
N ARG A 38 2.82 19.52 3.75
CA ARG A 38 2.75 20.97 3.98
C ARG A 38 2.14 21.74 2.82
N GLU A 39 2.27 21.22 1.59
CA GLU A 39 1.80 21.87 0.37
C GLU A 39 0.28 22.06 0.32
N ARG A 40 -0.50 21.13 0.90
CA ARG A 40 -1.97 21.20 0.91
C ARG A 40 -2.59 20.49 2.10
N GLU A 41 -3.86 20.80 2.36
CA GLU A 41 -4.70 20.02 3.26
C GLU A 41 -4.96 18.64 2.64
N LEU A 42 -4.60 17.57 3.37
CA LEU A 42 -4.83 16.18 2.97
C LEU A 42 -6.07 15.64 3.65
N SER A 43 -6.82 14.79 2.95
CA SER A 43 -7.77 13.89 3.61
C SER A 43 -7.02 12.82 4.42
N ILE A 44 -7.72 12.19 5.36
CA ILE A 44 -7.20 11.07 6.16
C ILE A 44 -6.67 9.93 5.26
N HIS A 45 -7.38 9.63 4.18
CA HIS A 45 -7.00 8.63 3.20
C HIS A 45 -5.73 9.03 2.42
N GLU A 46 -5.65 10.28 1.95
CA GLU A 46 -4.44 10.78 1.27
C GLU A 46 -3.22 10.77 2.19
N PHE A 47 -3.39 11.15 3.46
CA PHE A 47 -2.32 11.08 4.45
C PHE A 47 -1.85 9.64 4.68
N THR A 48 -2.79 8.69 4.76
CA THR A 48 -2.48 7.26 4.94
C THR A 48 -1.66 6.72 3.77
N ASN A 49 -2.10 6.99 2.54
CA ASN A 49 -1.37 6.56 1.35
C ASN A 49 0.02 7.21 1.28
N LEU A 50 0.15 8.47 1.72
CA LEU A 50 1.43 9.16 1.79
C LEU A 50 2.38 8.48 2.79
N VAL A 51 1.89 8.10 3.97
CA VAL A 51 2.68 7.38 4.97
C VAL A 51 3.06 5.98 4.47
N GLU A 52 2.14 5.25 3.84
CA GLU A 52 2.44 3.94 3.26
C GLU A 52 3.49 4.03 2.13
N GLU A 53 3.43 5.07 1.30
CA GLU A 53 4.45 5.35 0.29
C GLU A 53 5.82 5.63 0.92
N TYR A 54 5.87 6.42 2.01
CA TYR A 54 7.11 6.65 2.77
C TYR A 54 7.67 5.36 3.38
N LEU A 55 6.83 4.54 4.01
CA LEU A 55 7.28 3.27 4.61
C LEU A 55 7.78 2.26 3.56
N ALA A 56 7.26 2.32 2.33
CA ALA A 56 7.72 1.47 1.24
C ALA A 56 9.18 1.73 0.84
N ASP A 57 9.70 2.95 1.03
CA ASP A 57 11.12 3.28 0.77
C ASP A 57 12.08 2.45 1.64
N LEU A 58 11.64 2.02 2.83
CA LEU A 58 12.41 1.13 3.71
C LEU A 58 12.54 -0.29 3.14
N LYS A 59 11.69 -0.68 2.17
CA LYS A 59 11.63 -2.03 1.59
C LYS A 59 11.62 -3.12 2.66
N ASP A 60 10.80 -2.92 3.69
CA ASP A 60 10.52 -3.91 4.73
C ASP A 60 9.05 -4.34 4.62
N PRO A 61 8.76 -5.61 4.28
CA PRO A 61 7.39 -6.11 4.18
C PRO A 61 6.64 -6.13 5.52
N HIS A 62 7.34 -5.97 6.65
CA HIS A 62 6.74 -5.89 7.98
C HIS A 62 6.35 -4.46 8.37
N MET A 63 6.67 -3.46 7.55
CA MET A 63 6.23 -2.08 7.76
C MET A 63 4.89 -1.82 7.10
N PHE A 64 3.90 -1.49 7.91
CA PHE A 64 2.58 -1.07 7.45
C PHE A 64 2.02 0.00 8.38
N PHE A 65 1.22 0.90 7.80
CA PHE A 65 0.50 1.92 8.54
C PHE A 65 -0.97 1.54 8.59
N ARG A 66 -1.63 1.78 9.73
CA ARG A 66 -3.05 1.47 9.87
C ARG A 66 -3.74 2.59 10.63
N ILE A 67 -4.81 3.12 10.04
CA ILE A 67 -5.77 3.91 10.78
C ILE A 67 -6.63 2.97 11.61
N ILE A 68 -6.73 3.25 12.91
CA ILE A 68 -7.70 2.59 13.77
C ILE A 68 -9.04 3.29 13.57
N SER A 69 -9.86 2.74 12.68
CA SER A 69 -11.24 3.17 12.43
C SER A 69 -12.18 1.97 12.49
N ASP A 70 -13.43 2.20 12.92
CA ASP A 70 -14.50 1.20 12.87
C ASP A 70 -15.03 0.96 11.43
N GLU A 71 -14.57 1.75 10.47
CA GLU A 71 -14.91 1.59 9.05
C GLU A 71 -14.29 0.31 8.48
N LYS A 72 -15.16 -0.60 8.01
CA LYS A 72 -14.71 -1.83 7.34
C LYS A 72 -14.17 -1.49 5.96
N PRO A 73 -13.14 -2.22 5.48
CA PRO A 73 -12.69 -2.11 4.10
C PRO A 73 -13.89 -2.21 3.16
N GLN A 74 -14.02 -1.26 2.25
CA GLN A 74 -15.13 -1.26 1.30
C GLN A 74 -15.00 -2.49 0.40
N ASP A 75 -15.98 -3.39 0.48
CA ASP A 75 -16.10 -4.50 -0.45
C ASP A 75 -16.45 -3.94 -1.84
N ILE A 76 -15.48 -3.97 -2.75
CA ILE A 76 -15.60 -3.48 -4.12
C ILE A 76 -16.37 -4.43 -5.04
N GLY A 77 -16.83 -5.58 -4.53
CA GLY A 77 -17.73 -6.47 -5.27
C GLY A 77 -17.05 -7.49 -6.17
N PHE A 78 -15.72 -7.63 -6.11
CA PHE A 78 -14.95 -8.65 -6.84
C PHE A 78 -13.60 -8.91 -6.16
N LYS A 79 -12.96 -10.03 -6.51
CA LYS A 79 -11.60 -10.39 -6.08
C LYS A 79 -10.71 -10.65 -7.29
N VAL A 80 -9.41 -10.44 -7.10
CA VAL A 80 -8.40 -10.61 -8.15
C VAL A 80 -7.26 -11.49 -7.70
N ARG A 81 -6.56 -12.08 -8.66
CA ARG A 81 -5.29 -12.79 -8.44
C ARG A 81 -4.28 -12.41 -9.51
N ARG A 82 -3.03 -12.19 -9.06
CA ARG A 82 -1.87 -12.05 -9.95
C ARG A 82 -1.49 -13.40 -10.53
N TYR A 83 -1.38 -13.45 -11.85
CA TYR A 83 -0.78 -14.54 -12.61
C TYR A 83 0.22 -13.92 -13.59
N GLU A 84 1.50 -14.31 -13.50
CA GLU A 84 2.61 -13.70 -14.24
C GLU A 84 2.65 -12.16 -14.05
N ASP A 85 2.51 -11.41 -15.14
CA ASP A 85 2.53 -9.95 -15.24
C ASP A 85 1.12 -9.33 -15.31
N ALA A 86 0.07 -10.09 -14.95
CA ALA A 86 -1.31 -9.63 -15.08
C ALA A 86 -2.19 -9.94 -13.85
N LEU A 87 -3.22 -9.09 -13.67
CA LEU A 87 -4.30 -9.29 -12.70
C LEU A 87 -5.53 -9.87 -13.39
N TYR A 88 -6.07 -10.93 -12.81
CA TYR A 88 -7.27 -11.61 -13.30
C TYR A 88 -8.37 -11.59 -12.25
N ILE A 89 -9.61 -11.36 -12.67
CA ILE A 89 -10.79 -11.50 -11.80
C ILE A 89 -10.99 -12.98 -11.45
N THR A 90 -11.03 -13.32 -10.17
CA THR A 90 -11.25 -14.70 -9.71
C THR A 90 -12.63 -14.93 -9.11
N GLU A 91 -13.28 -13.86 -8.65
CA GLU A 91 -14.59 -13.91 -8.02
C GLU A 91 -15.32 -12.59 -8.28
N VAL A 92 -16.62 -12.65 -8.57
CA VAL A 92 -17.51 -11.49 -8.69
C VAL A 92 -18.65 -11.69 -7.72
N THR A 93 -18.89 -10.72 -6.85
CA THR A 93 -19.93 -10.79 -5.79
C THR A 93 -21.02 -9.74 -5.99
N LYS A 94 -20.65 -8.47 -6.22
CA LYS A 94 -21.59 -7.34 -6.36
C LYS A 94 -21.37 -6.49 -7.60
N GLU A 95 -20.22 -6.61 -8.26
CA GLU A 95 -19.87 -5.82 -9.44
C GLU A 95 -20.27 -6.55 -10.73
N GLU A 96 -21.50 -6.31 -11.18
CA GLU A 96 -22.14 -7.05 -12.29
C GLU A 96 -21.52 -6.78 -13.67
N ARG A 97 -20.68 -5.73 -13.80
CA ARG A 97 -20.02 -5.39 -15.08
C ARG A 97 -18.79 -6.24 -15.38
N LEU A 98 -18.32 -7.01 -14.38
CA LEU A 98 -17.10 -7.82 -14.49
C LEU A 98 -17.42 -9.30 -14.67
N GLN A 99 -16.47 -10.01 -15.30
CA GLN A 99 -16.56 -11.45 -15.52
C GLN A 99 -15.34 -12.15 -14.93
N VAL A 100 -15.56 -13.29 -14.26
CA VAL A 100 -14.47 -14.16 -13.79
C VAL A 100 -13.60 -14.58 -14.98
N GLY A 101 -12.29 -14.50 -14.82
CA GLY A 101 -11.30 -14.74 -15.87
C GLY A 101 -10.92 -13.49 -16.68
N ALA A 102 -11.63 -12.37 -16.53
CA ALA A 102 -11.26 -11.12 -17.19
C ALA A 102 -9.90 -10.60 -16.68
N ARG A 103 -9.08 -10.09 -17.61
CA ARG A 103 -7.82 -9.42 -17.30
C ARG A 103 -8.07 -7.94 -17.03
N ILE A 104 -7.55 -7.43 -15.91
CA ILE A 104 -7.51 -5.99 -15.66
C ILE A 104 -6.39 -5.40 -16.49
N VAL A 105 -6.73 -4.42 -17.34
CA VAL A 105 -5.79 -3.76 -18.26
C VAL A 105 -5.49 -2.29 -17.91
N ALA A 106 -6.31 -1.69 -17.04
CA ALA A 106 -6.17 -0.31 -16.57
C ALA A 106 -7.00 -0.10 -15.30
N LEU A 107 -6.61 0.86 -14.47
CA LEU A 107 -7.43 1.42 -13.38
C LEU A 107 -7.59 2.92 -13.66
N ASN A 108 -8.76 3.49 -13.38
CA ASN A 108 -9.05 4.92 -13.60
C ASN A 108 -8.76 5.46 -15.01
N LEU A 109 -8.81 4.59 -16.04
CA LEU A 109 -8.45 4.92 -17.43
C LEU A 109 -6.99 5.34 -17.63
N GLU A 110 -6.14 5.25 -16.60
CA GLU A 110 -4.70 5.41 -16.71
C GLU A 110 -4.06 4.02 -16.86
N ARG A 111 -3.32 3.82 -17.96
CA ARG A 111 -2.44 2.66 -18.14
C ARG A 111 -1.06 3.04 -17.60
N ASP A 112 -0.40 2.08 -16.95
CA ASP A 112 1.06 2.03 -16.71
C ASP A 112 1.70 2.53 -15.40
N VAL A 113 1.01 2.64 -14.26
CA VAL A 113 1.76 2.68 -12.97
C VAL A 113 1.04 1.96 -11.82
N ASP A 114 -0.28 2.13 -11.72
CA ASP A 114 -1.04 1.55 -10.61
C ASP A 114 -1.17 0.02 -10.69
N LEU A 115 -1.16 -0.55 -11.90
CA LEU A 115 -1.21 -2.01 -12.07
C LEU A 115 0.11 -2.68 -11.68
N GLU A 116 1.26 -2.13 -12.07
CA GLU A 116 2.56 -2.68 -11.67
C GLU A 116 2.72 -2.59 -10.15
N ARG A 117 2.37 -1.46 -9.54
CA ARG A 117 2.39 -1.28 -8.08
C ARG A 117 1.41 -2.23 -7.36
N ALA A 118 0.20 -2.42 -7.88
CA ALA A 118 -0.75 -3.40 -7.35
C ALA A 118 -0.24 -4.85 -7.50
N LEU A 119 0.45 -5.14 -8.61
CA LEU A 119 1.09 -6.43 -8.84
C LEU A 119 2.24 -6.68 -7.86
N GLU A 120 3.06 -5.67 -7.56
CA GLU A 120 4.13 -5.71 -6.55
C GLU A 120 3.58 -5.98 -5.15
N MET A 121 2.57 -5.22 -4.72
CA MET A 121 1.91 -5.39 -3.42
C MET A 121 1.34 -6.81 -3.23
N LEU A 122 0.81 -7.42 -4.29
CA LEU A 122 0.28 -8.79 -4.25
C LEU A 122 1.36 -9.88 -4.35
N SER A 123 2.57 -9.57 -4.84
CA SER A 123 3.69 -10.54 -4.81
C SER A 123 4.33 -10.65 -3.44
N ASP A 124 4.46 -9.56 -2.69
CA ASP A 124 5.12 -9.56 -1.37
C ASP A 124 4.29 -10.29 -0.31
N ASN A 125 2.96 -10.31 -0.46
CA ASN A 125 2.05 -11.00 0.46
C ASN A 125 2.07 -12.55 0.37
N ARG A 126 2.92 -13.15 -0.50
CA ARG A 126 3.05 -14.61 -0.65
C ARG A 126 4.12 -15.27 0.24
N ARG A 127 4.91 -14.51 1.02
CA ARG A 127 5.98 -15.12 1.86
C ARG A 127 5.50 -15.70 3.20
N GLY A 128 4.19 -15.78 3.44
CA GLY A 128 3.62 -16.18 4.74
C GLY A 128 2.66 -17.37 4.74
N VAL A 129 2.55 -18.17 3.68
CA VAL A 129 1.68 -19.37 3.72
C VAL A 129 2.54 -20.61 3.96
N PRO A 130 2.40 -21.31 5.11
CA PRO A 130 3.02 -22.62 5.29
C PRO A 130 2.48 -23.56 4.23
N GLU A 131 3.37 -24.26 3.53
CA GLU A 131 3.01 -25.40 2.70
C GLU A 131 2.33 -26.45 3.61
N TYR A 132 1.03 -26.64 3.45
CA TYR A 132 0.38 -27.85 3.93
C TYR A 132 0.87 -29.00 3.04
N ILE A 133 1.82 -29.76 3.58
CA ILE A 133 2.23 -31.07 3.05
C ILE A 133 1.13 -32.07 3.43
N GLY A 134 0.78 -32.92 2.47
CA GLY A 134 -0.39 -33.82 2.47
C GLY A 134 -0.43 -34.92 3.51
#